data_AF-A0AA47MTQ9-F1
#
_entry.id   AF-A0AA47MTQ9-F1
#
_cell.length_a   1.000
_cell.length_b   1.000
_cell.length_c   1.000
_cell.angle_alpha   90.00
_cell.angle_beta   90.00
_cell.angle_gamma   90.00
#
_symmetry.space_group_name_H-M   'P 1'
#
loop_
_entity.id
_entity.type
_entity.pdbx_description
1 polymer ?
#
loop_
_entity_poly.entity_id
_entity_poly.type
_entity_poly.pdbx_seq_one_letter_code
_entity_poly.pdbx_strand_id
1 'polypeptide(L)'
;MVQCCVPCCNNRNDVNKTISYYRFPLDEKDKKRWLKLIRRDKFNLNYNSRVCGWHFPDGKAAGPTPFAWNDGKAFPDHIPTKRKKGMVPASKEWSLRAWRMKEQLDQAQTTLTLLHRPLVLQVVCQISSHPDKVNYYTGLPDAATVLFLEALLSKFDLQYHFDWNVQIMLLIDQLLLTLMKLRLNCGILDLATRFNCCRATVTNIFTTISSALYDICMSA
;
A
#
# COMPACT_ATOMS: atom_id res chain seq x y z
N MET A 1 -23.06 -30.19 17.90
CA MET A 1 -22.35 -29.48 16.83
C MET A 1 -20.99 -29.06 17.35
N VAL A 2 -19.90 -29.38 16.64
CA VAL A 2 -18.53 -29.04 17.08
C VAL A 2 -18.04 -27.84 16.28
N GLN A 3 -17.68 -26.76 16.97
CA GLN A 3 -17.13 -25.54 16.38
C GLN A 3 -15.64 -25.40 16.75
N CYS A 4 -14.85 -24.87 15.82
CA CYS A 4 -13.45 -24.52 16.10
C CYS A 4 -13.37 -23.41 17.17
N CYS A 5 -12.50 -23.58 18.17
CA CYS A 5 -12.35 -22.59 19.25
C CYS A 5 -11.39 -21.44 18.91
N VAL A 6 -10.71 -21.51 17.77
CA VAL A 6 -9.76 -20.50 17.30
C VAL A 6 -10.49 -19.20 16.95
N PRO A 7 -10.03 -18.02 17.45
CA PRO A 7 -10.59 -16.73 17.07
C PRO A 7 -10.68 -16.56 15.55
N CYS A 8 -11.74 -15.92 15.07
CA CYS A 8 -11.97 -15.69 13.65
C CYS A 8 -12.08 -16.95 12.76
N CYS A 9 -12.14 -18.16 13.36
CA CYS A 9 -12.39 -19.39 12.64
C CYS A 9 -13.86 -19.82 12.80
N ASN A 10 -14.59 -19.86 11.68
CA ASN A 10 -16.01 -20.20 11.65
C ASN A 10 -16.28 -21.67 11.28
N ASN A 11 -15.25 -22.52 11.24
CA ASN A 11 -15.40 -23.93 10.86
C ASN A 11 -16.23 -24.73 11.87
N ARG A 12 -17.21 -25.49 11.36
CA ARG A 12 -18.10 -26.37 12.14
C ARG A 12 -18.25 -27.74 11.46
N ASN A 13 -18.36 -28.80 12.26
CA ASN A 13 -18.28 -30.18 11.76
C ASN A 13 -19.51 -30.64 10.95
N ASP A 14 -20.63 -29.97 11.11
CA ASP A 14 -21.87 -30.17 10.37
C ASP A 14 -21.82 -29.54 8.97
N VAL A 15 -21.11 -28.41 8.83
CA VAL A 15 -20.87 -27.73 7.55
C VAL A 15 -19.69 -28.36 6.80
N ASN A 16 -18.55 -28.52 7.48
CA ASN A 16 -17.29 -28.97 6.89
C ASN A 16 -16.92 -30.39 7.36
N LYS A 17 -17.61 -31.40 6.81
CA LYS A 17 -17.42 -32.82 7.16
C LYS A 17 -16.06 -33.39 6.77
N THR A 18 -15.35 -32.75 5.84
CA THR A 18 -14.04 -33.17 5.34
C THR A 18 -12.88 -32.74 6.25
N ILE A 19 -13.13 -31.84 7.21
CA ILE A 19 -12.09 -31.31 8.09
C ILE A 19 -12.11 -32.08 9.42
N SER A 20 -10.93 -32.49 9.87
CA SER A 20 -10.74 -33.11 11.17
C SER A 20 -10.86 -32.08 12.31
N TYR A 21 -11.36 -32.49 13.46
CA TYR A 21 -11.47 -31.65 14.66
C TYR A 21 -10.68 -32.27 15.80
N TYR A 22 -9.54 -31.68 16.14
CA TYR A 22 -8.63 -32.22 17.14
C TYR A 22 -8.97 -31.74 18.54
N ARG A 23 -8.92 -32.67 19.50
CA ARG A 23 -8.96 -32.36 20.94
C ARG A 23 -7.60 -31.81 21.38
N PHE A 24 -7.62 -31.00 22.44
CA PHE A 24 -6.39 -30.59 23.10
C PHE A 24 -5.62 -31.82 23.62
N PRO A 25 -4.28 -31.81 23.55
CA PRO A 25 -3.44 -32.86 24.13
C PRO A 25 -3.69 -33.05 25.62
N LEU A 26 -3.48 -34.28 26.10
CA LEU A 26 -3.52 -34.60 27.53
C LEU A 26 -2.27 -34.08 28.25
N ASP A 27 -1.14 -34.03 27.53
CA ASP A 27 0.11 -33.47 28.05
C ASP A 27 -0.03 -31.97 28.28
N GLU A 28 0.32 -31.54 29.50
CA GLU A 28 0.09 -30.18 29.95
C GLU A 28 1.05 -29.18 29.25
N LYS A 29 2.22 -29.63 28.76
CA LYS A 29 3.15 -28.76 28.01
C LYS A 29 2.60 -28.46 26.62
N ASP A 30 2.16 -29.48 25.90
CA ASP A 30 1.58 -29.31 24.57
C ASP A 30 0.24 -28.57 24.60
N LYS A 31 -0.59 -28.84 25.62
CA LYS A 31 -1.82 -28.09 25.86
C LYS A 31 -1.55 -26.60 26.10
N LYS A 32 -0.55 -26.25 26.91
CA LYS A 32 -0.10 -24.86 27.11
C LYS A 32 0.45 -24.25 25.84
N ARG A 33 1.22 -25.00 25.05
CA ARG A 33 1.73 -24.56 23.74
C ARG A 33 0.59 -24.21 22.79
N TRP A 34 -0.44 -25.04 22.70
CA TRP A 34 -1.62 -24.77 21.86
C TRP A 34 -2.38 -23.53 22.33
N LEU A 35 -2.63 -23.41 23.64
CA LEU A 35 -3.27 -22.22 24.22
C LEU A 35 -2.49 -20.93 23.94
N LYS A 36 -1.17 -21.00 24.11
CA LYS A 36 -0.25 -19.89 23.84
C LYS A 36 -0.30 -19.48 22.37
N LEU A 37 -0.44 -20.42 21.44
CA LEU A 37 -0.59 -20.12 20.01
C LEU A 37 -1.96 -19.50 19.71
N ILE A 38 -3.05 -20.02 20.29
CA ILE A 38 -4.42 -19.53 20.03
C ILE A 38 -4.64 -18.10 20.56
N ARG A 39 -3.93 -17.69 21.62
CA ARG A 39 -3.95 -16.33 22.22
C ARG A 39 -5.35 -15.77 22.47
N ARG A 40 -6.25 -16.62 22.96
CA ARG A 40 -7.56 -16.18 23.42
C ARG A 40 -7.47 -15.82 24.90
N ASP A 41 -7.59 -14.53 25.20
CA ASP A 41 -7.57 -14.05 26.59
C ASP A 41 -8.78 -14.62 27.36
N LYS A 42 -8.57 -14.98 28.63
CA LYS A 42 -9.58 -15.57 29.53
C LYS A 42 -10.30 -16.80 28.95
N PHE A 43 -9.62 -17.63 28.15
CA PHE A 43 -10.24 -18.80 27.54
C PHE A 43 -10.34 -19.98 28.52
N ASN A 44 -11.56 -20.33 28.91
CA ASN A 44 -11.84 -21.53 29.69
C ASN A 44 -11.94 -22.74 28.74
N LEU A 45 -10.93 -23.61 28.79
CA LEU A 45 -10.98 -24.90 28.10
C LEU A 45 -12.08 -25.77 28.69
N ASN A 46 -12.96 -26.27 27.83
CA ASN A 46 -13.92 -27.32 28.18
C ASN A 46 -13.57 -28.61 27.40
N TYR A 47 -14.16 -29.74 27.81
CA TYR A 47 -14.00 -31.04 27.16
C TYR A 47 -14.41 -31.03 25.68
N ASN A 48 -15.24 -30.07 25.27
CA ASN A 48 -15.71 -29.86 23.89
C ASN A 48 -14.87 -28.87 23.06
N SER A 49 -13.85 -28.24 23.63
CA SER A 49 -12.98 -27.33 22.89
C SER A 49 -12.20 -28.11 21.82
N ARG A 50 -12.34 -27.74 20.55
CA ARG A 50 -11.67 -28.38 19.40
C ARG A 50 -11.02 -27.35 18.49
N VAL A 51 -9.94 -27.75 17.85
CA VAL A 51 -9.26 -26.97 16.80
C VAL A 51 -9.40 -27.74 15.49
N CYS A 52 -9.84 -27.07 14.42
CA CYS A 52 -10.01 -27.71 13.12
C CYS A 52 -8.68 -27.95 12.39
N GLY A 53 -8.64 -28.95 11.50
CA GLY A 53 -7.45 -29.41 10.80
C GLY A 53 -6.73 -28.37 9.93
N TRP A 54 -7.40 -27.32 9.46
CA TRP A 54 -6.75 -26.19 8.75
C TRP A 54 -5.62 -25.53 9.52
N HIS A 55 -5.62 -25.65 10.85
CA HIS A 55 -4.56 -25.08 11.68
C HIS A 55 -3.37 -26.01 11.83
N PHE A 56 -3.40 -27.22 11.25
CA PHE A 56 -2.37 -28.25 11.35
C PHE A 56 -1.88 -28.67 9.95
N PRO A 57 -1.19 -27.79 9.19
CA PRO A 57 -0.65 -28.15 7.88
C PRO A 57 0.35 -29.30 7.96
N ASP A 58 1.17 -29.34 9.01
CA ASP A 58 2.14 -30.40 9.28
C ASP A 58 1.56 -31.55 10.13
N GLY A 59 0.24 -31.59 10.29
CA GLY A 59 -0.47 -32.59 11.08
C GLY A 59 -0.48 -32.32 12.59
N LYS A 60 -1.25 -33.13 13.33
CA LYS A 60 -1.55 -32.92 14.76
C LYS A 60 -0.29 -32.90 15.64
N ALA A 61 0.72 -33.71 15.31
CA ALA A 61 1.94 -33.87 16.11
C ALA A 61 2.81 -32.60 16.13
N ALA A 62 2.84 -31.83 15.04
CA ALA A 62 3.57 -30.56 14.97
C ALA A 62 2.93 -29.44 15.82
N GLY A 63 1.63 -29.57 16.09
CA GLY A 63 0.82 -28.54 16.75
C GLY A 63 0.23 -27.53 15.75
N PRO A 64 -0.60 -26.59 16.23
CA PRO A 64 -1.20 -25.59 15.35
C PRO A 64 -0.17 -24.56 14.89
N THR A 65 -0.35 -23.95 13.72
CA THR A 65 0.53 -22.88 13.26
C THR A 65 0.34 -21.59 14.08
N PRO A 66 1.37 -20.72 14.15
CA PRO A 66 1.18 -19.34 14.56
C PRO A 66 0.12 -18.67 13.68
N PHE A 67 -0.83 -17.98 14.29
CA PHE A 67 -1.91 -17.32 13.55
C PHE A 67 -1.49 -15.92 13.09
N ALA A 68 -1.94 -15.48 11.91
CA ALA A 68 -1.55 -14.18 11.34
C ALA A 68 -1.86 -12.97 12.25
N TRP A 69 -2.92 -13.01 13.07
CA TRP A 69 -3.20 -11.93 14.04
C TRP A 69 -2.27 -11.94 15.27
N ASN A 70 -1.39 -12.93 15.39
CA ASN A 70 -0.31 -12.93 16.37
C ASN A 70 0.95 -12.23 15.87
N ASP A 71 1.03 -11.89 14.58
CA ASP A 71 2.15 -11.15 14.02
C ASP A 71 2.25 -9.77 14.71
N GLY A 72 3.46 -9.44 15.19
CA GLY A 72 3.74 -8.18 15.90
C GLY A 72 3.34 -8.14 17.38
N LYS A 73 2.62 -9.15 17.91
CA LYS A 73 2.31 -9.23 19.35
C LYS A 73 3.33 -10.11 20.08
N ALA A 74 4.14 -9.52 20.98
CA ALA A 74 5.12 -10.26 21.78
C ALA A 74 4.43 -11.18 22.81
N PHE A 75 5.01 -12.37 23.04
CA PHE A 75 4.57 -13.23 24.15
C PHE A 75 4.99 -12.60 25.48
N PRO A 76 4.10 -12.48 26.49
CA PRO A 76 4.46 -11.93 27.79
C PRO A 76 5.42 -12.81 28.60
N ASP A 77 5.44 -14.12 28.34
CA ASP A 77 6.18 -15.05 29.18
C ASP A 77 7.62 -15.23 28.72
N HIS A 78 8.51 -14.67 29.53
CA HIS A 78 9.95 -14.51 29.38
C HIS A 78 10.33 -13.36 28.45
N ILE A 79 10.29 -12.13 28.97
CA ILE A 79 11.39 -11.21 28.68
C ILE A 79 12.63 -11.90 29.28
N PRO A 80 13.57 -12.44 28.49
CA PRO A 80 14.90 -12.63 29.06
C PRO A 80 15.27 -11.22 29.47
N THR A 81 15.52 -10.98 30.76
CA THR A 81 16.21 -9.74 31.16
C THR A 81 17.39 -9.68 30.21
N LYS A 82 17.37 -8.73 29.28
CA LYS A 82 18.52 -8.49 28.44
C LYS A 82 19.59 -8.21 29.47
N ARG A 83 20.49 -9.19 29.72
CA ARG A 83 21.80 -8.85 30.24
C ARG A 83 22.19 -7.70 29.33
N LYS A 84 22.35 -6.51 29.89
CA LYS A 84 22.97 -5.41 29.17
C LYS A 84 24.34 -5.97 28.79
N LYS A 85 24.44 -6.65 27.64
CA LYS A 85 25.70 -6.71 26.91
C LYS A 85 25.99 -5.23 26.78
N GLY A 86 27.07 -4.80 27.47
CA GLY A 86 27.50 -3.41 27.44
C GLY A 86 27.40 -2.95 26.00
N MET A 87 26.80 -1.78 25.80
CA MET A 87 26.62 -1.22 24.47
C MET A 87 28.01 -1.14 23.84
N VAL A 88 28.33 -2.12 22.99
CA VAL A 88 29.59 -2.12 22.27
C VAL A 88 29.49 -0.90 21.37
N PRO A 89 30.48 0.02 21.41
CA PRO A 89 30.48 1.16 20.51
C PRO A 89 30.26 0.63 19.10
N ALA A 90 29.19 1.12 18.47
CA ALA A 90 28.90 0.91 17.07
C ALA A 90 30.20 1.10 16.27
N SER A 91 30.77 0.01 15.75
CA SER A 91 32.02 0.10 14.99
C SER A 91 31.77 1.04 13.81
N LYS A 92 32.77 1.86 13.44
CA LYS A 92 32.66 2.77 12.28
C LYS A 92 32.22 2.03 11.02
N GLU A 93 32.61 0.75 10.92
CA GLU A 93 32.18 -0.17 9.86
C GLU A 93 30.68 -0.49 9.87
N TRP A 94 30.05 -0.67 11.03
CA TRP A 94 28.60 -0.89 11.12
C TRP A 94 27.84 0.34 10.64
N SER A 95 28.29 1.54 11.03
CA SER A 95 27.65 2.80 10.61
C SER A 95 27.75 2.99 9.10
N LEU A 96 28.91 2.69 8.51
CA LEU A 96 29.12 2.73 7.06
C LEU A 96 28.29 1.68 6.32
N ARG A 97 28.18 0.45 6.85
CA ARG A 97 27.34 -0.60 6.26
C ARG A 97 25.85 -0.26 6.33
N ALA A 98 25.39 0.28 7.45
CA ALA A 98 24.01 0.73 7.63
C ALA A 98 23.68 1.90 6.69
N TRP A 99 24.61 2.86 6.53
CA TRP A 99 24.46 3.98 5.60
C TRP A 99 24.42 3.48 4.15
N ARG A 100 25.34 2.58 3.76
CA ARG A 100 25.35 1.97 2.43
C ARG A 100 24.10 1.13 2.13
N MET A 101 23.59 0.39 3.12
CA MET A 101 22.33 -0.35 2.97
C MET A 101 21.13 0.59 2.83
N LYS A 102 21.11 1.71 3.56
CA LYS A 102 20.06 2.72 3.42
C LYS A 102 20.11 3.39 2.05
N GLU A 103 21.30 3.74 1.59
CA GLU A 103 21.52 4.27 0.24
C GLU A 103 21.09 3.27 -0.84
N GLN A 104 21.42 1.98 -0.67
CA GLN A 104 20.96 0.93 -1.58
C GLN A 104 19.44 0.73 -1.53
N LEU A 105 18.81 0.87 -0.36
CA LEU A 105 17.35 0.82 -0.23
C LEU A 105 16.69 2.01 -0.93
N ASP A 106 17.22 3.22 -0.74
CA ASP A 106 16.73 4.42 -1.41
C ASP A 106 16.94 4.33 -2.93
N GLN A 107 18.10 3.80 -3.38
CA GLN A 107 18.37 3.54 -4.79
C GLN A 107 17.45 2.44 -5.36
N ALA A 108 17.21 1.36 -4.63
CA ALA A 108 16.31 0.29 -5.05
C ALA A 108 14.85 0.76 -5.09
N GLN A 109 14.43 1.59 -4.13
CA GLN A 109 13.11 2.21 -4.09
C GLN A 109 12.93 3.20 -5.26
N THR A 110 13.97 4.00 -5.55
CA THR A 110 14.00 4.88 -6.71
C THR A 110 13.93 4.08 -8.02
N THR A 111 14.70 2.98 -8.12
CA THR A 111 14.70 2.09 -9.28
C THR A 111 13.36 1.38 -9.44
N LEU A 112 12.72 0.93 -8.36
CA LEU A 112 11.35 0.40 -8.37
C LEU A 112 10.34 1.46 -8.83
N THR A 113 10.48 2.70 -8.39
CA THR A 113 9.62 3.81 -8.83
C THR A 113 9.82 4.11 -10.33
N LEU A 114 11.05 3.97 -10.84
CA LEU A 114 11.38 4.13 -12.26
C LEU A 114 10.94 2.94 -13.13
N LEU A 115 11.01 1.70 -12.61
CA LEU A 115 10.60 0.46 -13.29
C LEU A 115 9.08 0.28 -13.27
N HIS A 116 8.43 0.66 -12.17
CA HIS A 116 6.98 0.73 -12.02
C HIS A 116 6.44 2.05 -12.59
N ARG A 117 7.02 2.52 -13.70
CA ARG A 117 6.65 3.77 -14.36
C ARG A 117 5.15 3.72 -14.65
N PRO A 118 4.30 4.51 -13.97
CA PRO A 118 2.94 4.66 -14.43
C PRO A 118 3.07 5.19 -15.87
N LEU A 119 2.27 4.67 -16.81
CA LEU A 119 2.20 5.15 -18.20
C LEU A 119 2.23 6.69 -18.29
N VAL A 120 1.72 7.35 -17.25
CA VAL A 120 1.73 8.77 -16.95
C VAL A 120 3.11 9.47 -17.03
N LEU A 121 4.14 9.04 -16.30
CA LEU A 121 5.47 9.71 -16.33
C LEU A 121 6.17 9.52 -17.68
N GLN A 122 5.75 8.49 -18.43
CA GLN A 122 6.18 8.29 -19.80
C GLN A 122 5.57 9.30 -20.76
N VAL A 123 4.35 9.79 -20.52
CA VAL A 123 3.72 10.79 -21.40
C VAL A 123 4.43 12.14 -21.30
N VAL A 124 4.70 12.67 -20.10
CA VAL A 124 5.43 13.96 -19.96
C VAL A 124 6.82 13.87 -20.57
N CYS A 125 7.59 12.81 -20.27
CA CYS A 125 8.91 12.61 -20.89
C CYS A 125 8.84 12.41 -22.42
N GLN A 126 7.81 11.74 -22.94
CA GLN A 126 7.62 11.53 -24.37
C GLN A 126 7.18 12.81 -25.10
N ILE A 127 6.37 13.66 -24.48
CA ILE A 127 5.93 14.93 -25.04
C ILE A 127 7.08 15.95 -24.98
N SER A 128 7.76 16.09 -23.84
CA SER A 128 8.88 17.02 -23.67
C SER A 128 10.10 16.69 -24.54
N SER A 129 10.21 15.46 -25.05
CA SER A 129 11.30 15.06 -25.94
C SER A 129 11.21 15.67 -27.35
N HIS A 130 10.04 16.15 -27.78
CA HIS A 130 9.85 16.74 -29.11
C HIS A 130 8.98 18.01 -29.00
N PRO A 131 9.49 19.21 -29.35
CA PRO A 131 8.74 20.47 -29.21
C PRO A 131 7.41 20.46 -29.98
N ASP A 132 7.36 19.81 -31.15
CA ASP A 132 6.13 19.69 -31.95
C ASP A 132 5.01 18.96 -31.21
N LYS A 133 5.36 17.98 -30.36
CA LYS A 133 4.40 17.24 -29.54
C LYS A 133 3.88 18.10 -28.40
N VAL A 134 4.75 18.91 -27.77
CA VAL A 134 4.32 19.82 -26.71
C VAL A 134 3.23 20.74 -27.24
N ASN A 135 3.50 21.40 -28.37
CA ASN A 135 2.51 22.25 -29.02
C ASN A 135 1.27 21.42 -29.33
N TYR A 136 1.38 20.37 -30.15
CA TYR A 136 0.25 19.53 -30.57
C TYR A 136 -0.69 19.11 -29.42
N TYR A 137 -0.16 18.65 -28.29
CA TYR A 137 -0.95 18.16 -27.17
C TYR A 137 -1.48 19.27 -26.26
N THR A 138 -0.73 20.35 -26.05
CA THR A 138 -1.01 21.28 -24.94
C THR A 138 -1.60 22.62 -25.35
N GLY A 139 -1.27 23.16 -26.53
CA GLY A 139 -1.54 24.59 -26.79
C GLY A 139 -0.29 25.44 -26.81
N LEU A 140 0.73 24.98 -26.09
CA LEU A 140 1.80 25.83 -25.61
C LEU A 140 3.04 25.73 -26.49
N PRO A 141 3.86 26.79 -26.56
CA PRO A 141 4.99 26.85 -27.48
C PRO A 141 6.06 25.79 -27.17
N ASP A 142 6.32 25.53 -25.88
CA ASP A 142 7.40 24.67 -25.44
C ASP A 142 7.19 24.11 -24.02
N ALA A 143 8.03 23.16 -23.62
CA ALA A 143 7.90 22.47 -22.34
C ALA A 143 8.18 23.39 -21.14
N ALA A 144 9.01 24.41 -21.27
CA ALA A 144 9.26 25.37 -20.19
C ALA A 144 8.00 26.17 -19.87
N THR A 145 7.18 26.51 -20.88
CA THR A 145 5.88 27.16 -20.65
C THR A 145 4.93 26.26 -19.85
N VAL A 146 4.90 24.95 -20.13
CA VAL A 146 4.10 23.99 -19.35
C VAL A 146 4.59 23.91 -17.90
N LEU A 147 5.91 23.82 -17.69
CA LEU A 147 6.52 23.77 -16.35
C LEU A 147 6.29 25.07 -15.58
N PHE A 148 6.32 26.21 -16.25
CA PHE A 148 6.00 27.50 -15.63
C PHE A 148 4.56 27.56 -15.14
N LEU A 149 3.59 27.07 -15.94
CA LEU A 149 2.19 26.98 -15.53
C LEU A 149 1.99 26.03 -14.34
N GLU A 150 2.70 24.91 -14.31
CA GLU A 150 2.69 23.98 -13.17
C GLU A 150 3.25 24.64 -11.90
N ALA A 151 4.36 25.37 -12.03
CA ALA A 151 4.95 26.14 -10.94
C ALA A 151 4.03 27.27 -10.46
N LEU A 152 3.20 27.85 -11.33
CA LEU A 152 2.16 28.80 -10.92
C LEU A 152 1.02 28.10 -10.18
N LEU A 153 0.49 27.01 -10.72
CA LEU A 153 -0.59 26.23 -10.12
C LEU A 153 -0.23 25.69 -8.75
N SER A 154 1.02 25.27 -8.54
CA SER A 154 1.50 24.77 -7.24
C SER A 154 1.46 25.81 -6.11
N LYS A 155 1.30 27.11 -6.43
CA LYS A 155 1.14 28.18 -5.43
C LYS A 155 -0.31 28.32 -4.95
N PHE A 156 -1.28 27.72 -5.64
CA PHE A 156 -2.69 27.77 -5.29
C PHE A 156 -3.09 26.54 -4.48
N ASP A 157 -4.00 26.73 -3.54
CA ASP A 157 -4.60 25.62 -2.81
C ASP A 157 -5.73 25.01 -3.66
N LEU A 158 -5.45 23.87 -4.29
CA LEU A 158 -6.39 23.23 -5.21
C LEU A 158 -7.52 22.53 -4.43
N GLN A 159 -8.69 23.17 -4.43
CA GLN A 159 -9.93 22.61 -3.91
C GLN A 159 -10.53 21.65 -4.96
N TYR A 160 -10.34 20.34 -4.78
CA TYR A 160 -10.85 19.35 -5.73
C TYR A 160 -12.38 19.29 -5.69
N HIS A 161 -12.99 19.35 -6.87
CA HIS A 161 -14.45 19.46 -7.03
C HIS A 161 -15.27 18.34 -6.35
N PHE A 162 -14.72 17.14 -6.18
CA PHE A 162 -15.41 16.02 -5.53
C PHE A 162 -14.91 15.72 -4.10
N ASP A 163 -14.25 16.68 -3.45
CA ASP A 163 -13.79 16.61 -2.05
C ASP A 163 -12.80 15.46 -1.73
N TRP A 164 -12.23 14.82 -2.76
CA TRP A 164 -11.12 13.88 -2.61
C TRP A 164 -9.94 14.28 -3.49
N ASN A 165 -8.75 14.18 -2.91
CA ASN A 165 -7.51 14.59 -3.55
C ASN A 165 -6.92 13.45 -4.40
N VAL A 166 -6.45 13.79 -5.59
CA VAL A 166 -5.80 12.85 -6.52
C VAL A 166 -4.32 12.70 -6.16
N GLN A 167 -4.03 11.96 -5.09
CA GLN A 167 -2.66 11.72 -4.62
C GLN A 167 -1.84 10.77 -5.51
N ILE A 168 -2.50 10.01 -6.39
CA ILE A 168 -1.85 9.02 -7.25
C ILE A 168 -1.20 9.64 -8.50
N MET A 169 -1.38 10.94 -8.74
CA MET A 169 -0.96 11.60 -9.98
C MET A 169 -0.32 12.97 -9.72
N LEU A 170 0.82 13.24 -10.36
CA LEU A 170 1.58 14.48 -10.18
C LEU A 170 0.81 15.68 -10.74
N LEU A 171 1.08 16.88 -10.23
CA LEU A 171 0.42 18.11 -10.69
C LEU A 171 0.67 18.39 -12.18
N ILE A 172 1.90 18.13 -12.67
CA ILE A 172 2.25 18.26 -14.09
C ILE A 172 1.39 17.36 -14.99
N ASP A 173 1.05 16.16 -14.51
CA ASP A 173 0.23 15.20 -15.27
C ASP A 173 -1.24 15.61 -15.24
N GLN A 174 -1.69 16.18 -14.13
CA GLN A 174 -3.04 16.73 -13.99
C GLN A 174 -3.24 17.94 -14.92
N LEU A 175 -2.23 18.80 -15.01
CA LEU A 175 -2.18 19.91 -15.95
C LEU A 175 -2.19 19.40 -17.40
N LEU A 176 -1.32 18.45 -17.73
CA LEU A 176 -1.24 17.89 -19.09
C LEU A 176 -2.56 17.25 -19.53
N LEU A 177 -3.19 16.44 -18.67
CA LEU A 177 -4.51 15.85 -18.93
C LEU A 177 -5.54 16.93 -19.26
N THR A 178 -5.54 18.01 -18.48
CA THR A 178 -6.46 19.13 -18.67
C THR A 178 -6.19 19.87 -19.98
N LEU A 179 -4.92 20.15 -20.31
CA LEU A 179 -4.54 20.81 -21.55
C LEU A 179 -4.87 19.96 -22.79
N MET A 180 -4.61 18.65 -22.75
CA MET A 180 -5.01 17.72 -23.81
C MET A 180 -6.52 17.73 -24.02
N LYS A 181 -7.30 17.79 -22.94
CA LYS A 181 -8.76 17.87 -23.00
C LYS A 181 -9.22 19.21 -23.58
N LEU A 182 -8.61 20.33 -23.23
CA LEU A 182 -8.97 21.65 -23.76
C LEU A 182 -8.59 21.82 -25.23
N ARG A 183 -7.39 21.41 -25.63
CA ARG A 183 -6.88 21.60 -27.00
C ARG A 183 -7.43 20.59 -27.99
N LEU A 184 -7.33 19.30 -27.66
CA LEU A 184 -7.66 18.22 -28.59
C LEU A 184 -9.08 17.68 -28.39
N ASN A 185 -9.81 18.19 -27.39
CA ASN A 185 -11.11 17.67 -26.99
C ASN A 185 -11.08 16.14 -26.76
N CYS A 186 -9.99 15.64 -26.16
CA CYS A 186 -9.84 14.21 -25.91
C CYS A 186 -11.00 13.68 -25.06
N GLY A 187 -11.54 12.53 -25.48
CA GLY A 187 -12.60 11.83 -24.75
C GLY A 187 -12.13 11.38 -23.37
N ILE A 188 -13.04 11.41 -22.39
CA ILE A 188 -12.75 11.04 -21.00
C ILE A 188 -12.21 9.60 -20.89
N LEU A 189 -12.71 8.69 -21.73
CA LEU A 189 -12.24 7.30 -21.78
C LEU A 189 -10.81 7.17 -22.31
N ASP A 190 -10.45 7.94 -23.33
CA ASP A 190 -9.08 7.93 -23.89
C ASP A 190 -8.09 8.49 -22.86
N LEU A 191 -8.44 9.61 -22.21
CA LEU A 191 -7.65 10.19 -21.13
C LEU A 191 -7.49 9.22 -19.95
N ALA A 192 -8.57 8.57 -19.51
CA ALA A 192 -8.53 7.56 -18.46
C ALA A 192 -7.55 6.42 -18.80
N THR A 193 -7.55 5.98 -20.06
CA THR A 193 -6.64 4.93 -20.55
C THR A 193 -5.19 5.42 -20.59
N ARG A 194 -4.93 6.60 -21.15
CA ARG A 194 -3.57 7.17 -21.27
C ARG A 194 -2.93 7.46 -19.92
N PHE A 195 -3.71 8.01 -19.00
CA PHE A 195 -3.26 8.39 -17.66
C PHE A 195 -3.45 7.27 -16.62
N ASN A 196 -3.86 6.08 -17.06
CA ASN A 196 -4.07 4.90 -16.20
C ASN A 196 -4.89 5.22 -14.94
N CYS A 197 -6.00 5.94 -15.10
CA CYS A 197 -6.88 6.36 -14.01
C CYS A 197 -8.35 6.12 -14.39
N CYS A 198 -9.27 6.23 -13.42
CA CYS A 198 -10.68 6.04 -13.73
C CYS A 198 -11.31 7.31 -14.34
N ARG A 199 -12.43 7.17 -15.07
CA ARG A 199 -13.14 8.30 -15.68
C ARG A 199 -13.57 9.38 -14.68
N ALA A 200 -13.87 8.96 -13.44
CA ALA A 200 -14.20 9.89 -12.36
C ALA A 200 -12.98 10.75 -11.98
N THR A 201 -11.79 10.17 -11.91
CA THR A 201 -10.52 10.89 -11.71
C THR A 201 -10.28 11.92 -12.80
N VAL A 202 -10.39 11.52 -14.07
CA VAL A 202 -10.25 12.45 -15.21
C VAL A 202 -11.21 13.64 -15.07
N THR A 203 -12.47 13.38 -14.72
CA THR A 203 -13.48 14.42 -14.57
C THR A 203 -13.14 15.37 -13.42
N ASN A 204 -12.79 14.82 -12.25
CA ASN A 204 -12.39 15.60 -11.07
C ASN A 204 -11.18 16.51 -11.37
N ILE A 205 -10.15 15.95 -12.00
CA ILE A 205 -8.94 16.71 -12.37
C ILE A 205 -9.31 17.82 -13.34
N PHE A 206 -10.03 17.49 -14.42
CA PHE A 206 -10.37 18.46 -15.45
C PHE A 206 -11.15 19.64 -14.87
N THR A 207 -12.18 19.40 -14.05
CA THR A 207 -12.97 20.48 -13.44
C THR A 207 -12.10 21.31 -12.50
N THR A 208 -11.29 20.67 -11.66
CA THR A 208 -10.46 21.35 -10.65
C THR A 208 -9.38 22.21 -11.29
N ILE A 209 -8.60 21.66 -12.23
CA ILE A 209 -7.50 22.40 -12.88
C ILE A 209 -8.06 23.48 -13.82
N SER A 210 -9.18 23.23 -14.50
CA SER A 210 -9.80 24.26 -15.35
C SER A 210 -10.27 25.46 -14.53
N SER A 211 -10.90 25.23 -13.37
CA SER A 211 -11.27 26.30 -12.45
C SER A 211 -10.04 27.05 -11.93
N ALA A 212 -9.00 26.34 -11.49
CA ALA A 212 -7.77 26.98 -11.02
C ALA A 212 -7.08 27.82 -12.11
N LEU A 213 -7.04 27.33 -13.36
CA LEU A 213 -6.50 28.09 -14.49
C LEU A 213 -7.33 29.35 -14.80
N TYR A 214 -8.66 29.25 -14.72
CA TYR A 214 -9.54 30.40 -14.88
C TYR A 214 -9.26 31.45 -13.78
N ASP A 215 -9.14 31.02 -12.53
CA ASP A 215 -8.84 31.92 -11.42
C ASP A 215 -7.48 32.61 -11.60
N ILE A 216 -6.46 31.88 -12.07
CA ILE A 216 -5.15 32.45 -12.41
C ILE A 216 -5.28 33.54 -13.49
N CYS A 217 -6.03 33.27 -14.57
CA CYS A 217 -6.21 34.22 -15.66
C CYS A 217 -7.04 35.45 -15.27
N MET A 218 -7.95 35.32 -14.31
CA MET A 218 -8.80 36.42 -13.83
C MET A 218 -8.18 37.23 -12.69
N SER A 219 -7.14 36.69 -12.04
CA SER A 219 -6.42 37.34 -10.93
C SER A 219 -5.18 38.13 -11.39
N ALA A 220 -4.81 38.04 -12.66
CA ALA A 220 -3.67 38.70 -13.28
C ALA A 220 -4.13 39.92 -14.10
#